data_AF-A0A353P585-F1
#
_entry.id   AF-A0A353P585-F1
#
_cell.length_a   1.000
_cell.length_b   1.000
_cell.length_c   1.000
_cell.angle_alpha   90.00
_cell.angle_beta   90.00
_cell.angle_gamma   90.00
#
_symmetry.space_group_name_H-M   'P 1'
#
loop_
_entity.id
_entity.type
_entity.pdbx_description
1 polymer ?
#
loop_
_entity_poly.entity_id
_entity_poly.type
_entity_poly.pdbx_seq_one_letter_code
_entity_poly.pdbx_strand_id
1 'polypeptide(L)' 'MSRKYLRIQPPPKEKGNKPNFRVIYVIDVNASNAKNAAKLTHQIMTDLDSMPPVLQVMDCKGRIVTIDLAKRK' A
#
# COMPACT_ATOMS: atom_id res chain seq x y z
N MET A 1 -13.16 26.79 -1.44
CA MET A 1 -13.13 25.37 -1.82
C MET A 1 -12.11 24.64 -0.95
N SER A 2 -12.55 23.95 0.11
CA SER A 2 -11.65 23.20 1.00
C SER A 2 -11.08 22.01 0.23
N ARG A 3 -9.75 21.99 0.00
CA ARG A 3 -9.04 20.78 -0.42
C ARG A 3 -9.19 19.76 0.70
N LYS A 4 -10.20 18.89 0.62
CA LYS A 4 -10.26 17.68 1.43
C LYS A 4 -9.07 16.83 1.01
N TYR A 5 -7.97 16.93 1.75
CA TYR A 5 -6.85 16.03 1.62
C TYR A 5 -7.39 14.60 1.82
N LEU A 6 -7.39 13.79 0.77
CA LEU A 6 -7.70 12.36 0.86
C LEU A 6 -6.53 11.71 1.62
N ARG A 7 -6.62 11.72 2.95
CA ARG A 7 -5.64 11.05 3.82
C ARG A 7 -6.10 9.62 4.06
N ILE A 8 -5.20 8.67 3.81
CA ILE A 8 -5.39 7.30 4.24
C ILE A 8 -5.31 7.31 5.77
N GLN A 9 -6.43 6.99 6.43
CA GLN A 9 -6.48 6.94 7.89
C GLN A 9 -5.70 5.73 8.44
N PRO A 10 -5.23 5.78 9.69
CA PRO A 10 -4.69 4.61 10.37
C PRO A 10 -5.68 3.44 10.41
N PRO A 11 -5.21 2.18 10.47
CA PRO A 11 -6.08 1.06 10.76
C PRO A 11 -6.67 1.19 12.17
N PRO A 12 -7.87 0.63 12.42
CA PRO A 12 -8.44 0.59 13.76
C PRO A 12 -7.56 -0.22 14.71
N LYS A 13 -7.60 0.13 15.99
CA LYS A 13 -7.00 -0.70 17.05
C LYS A 13 -7.86 -1.95 17.25
N GLU A 14 -7.27 -3.12 17.03
CA GLU A 14 -7.88 -4.41 17.42
C GLU A 14 -7.89 -4.57 18.93
N LYS A 15 -8.85 -5.34 19.43
CA LYS A 15 -8.89 -5.76 20.84
C LYS A 15 -8.03 -6.99 21.13
N GLY A 16 -7.42 -7.61 20.11
CA GLY A 16 -6.57 -8.79 20.24
C GLY A 16 -5.10 -8.48 20.58
N ASN A 17 -4.34 -9.53 20.89
CA ASN A 17 -2.92 -9.42 21.27
C ASN A 17 -1.97 -9.01 20.12
N LYS A 18 -2.48 -8.91 18.89
CA LYS A 18 -1.68 -8.53 17.71
C LYS A 18 -2.14 -7.16 17.18
N PRO A 19 -1.20 -6.22 16.90
CA PRO A 19 -1.55 -4.93 16.31
C PRO A 19 -1.96 -5.08 14.84
N ASN A 20 -2.93 -4.26 14.41
CA ASN A 20 -3.26 -4.10 12.99
C ASN A 20 -2.30 -3.12 12.31
N PHE A 21 -1.94 -3.47 11.08
CA PHE A 21 -1.19 -2.62 10.17
C PHE A 21 -1.96 -2.42 8.88
N ARG A 22 -1.88 -1.21 8.32
CA ARG A 22 -2.36 -0.91 6.97
C ARG A 22 -1.16 -0.88 6.05
N VAL A 23 -1.15 -1.76 5.06
CA VAL A 23 -0.11 -1.84 4.03
C VAL A 23 -0.61 -1.15 2.77
N ILE A 24 0.17 -0.19 2.27
CA ILE A 24 -0.14 0.59 1.07
C ILE A 24 0.97 0.32 0.06
N TYR A 25 0.59 -0.24 -1.08
CA TYR A 25 1.45 -0.35 -2.26
C TYR A 25 1.33 0.95 -3.04
N VAL A 26 2.47 1.60 -3.31
CA VAL A 26 2.52 2.76 -4.20
C VAL A 26 3.16 2.28 -5.49
N ILE A 27 2.33 2.14 -6.53
CA ILE A 27 2.74 1.61 -7.84
C ILE A 27 2.18 2.54 -8.91
N ASP A 28 3.07 3.19 -9.64
CA ASP A 28 2.71 3.98 -10.82
C ASP A 28 2.52 3.05 -12.01
N VAL A 29 1.32 3.05 -12.59
CA VAL A 29 0.99 2.22 -13.75
C VAL A 29 0.39 3.08 -14.86
N ASN A 30 0.79 2.82 -16.10
CA ASN A 30 0.20 3.47 -17.26
C ASN A 30 -1.08 2.74 -17.66
N ALA A 31 -2.24 3.33 -17.37
CA ALA A 31 -3.54 2.73 -17.67
C ALA A 31 -4.56 3.79 -18.08
N SER A 32 -5.51 3.39 -18.94
CA SER A 32 -6.53 4.29 -19.49
C SER A 32 -7.60 4.74 -18.48
N ASN A 33 -7.75 4.04 -17.34
CA ASN A 33 -8.67 4.41 -16.26
C ASN A 33 -8.33 3.66 -14.96
N ALA A 34 -8.98 4.04 -13.86
CA ALA A 34 -8.74 3.47 -12.53
C ALA A 34 -9.02 1.95 -12.43
N LYS A 35 -10.05 1.45 -13.14
CA LYS A 35 -10.36 0.00 -13.15
C LYS A 35 -9.27 -0.79 -13.84
N ASN A 36 -8.76 -0.29 -14.97
CA ASN A 36 -7.67 -0.90 -15.71
C ASN A 36 -6.35 -0.80 -14.94
N ALA A 37 -6.10 0.32 -14.24
CA ALA A 37 -4.97 0.46 -13.32
C ALA A 37 -5.02 -0.63 -12.23
N ALA A 38 -6.16 -0.81 -11.56
CA ALA A 38 -6.32 -1.82 -10.52
C ALA A 38 -6.09 -3.25 -11.04
N LYS A 39 -6.61 -3.58 -12.24
CA LYS A 39 -6.37 -4.88 -12.88
C LYS A 39 -4.90 -5.10 -13.22
N LEU A 40 -4.26 -4.10 -13.84
CA LEU A 40 -2.85 -4.18 -14.22
C LEU A 40 -1.94 -4.31 -12.99
N THR A 41 -2.18 -3.51 -11.94
CA THR A 41 -1.46 -3.64 -10.67
C THR A 41 -1.65 -5.01 -10.04
N HIS A 42 -2.87 -5.57 -10.06
CA HIS A 42 -3.10 -6.92 -9.55
C HIS A 42 -2.28 -7.97 -10.30
N GLN A 43 -2.23 -7.88 -11.64
CA GLN A 43 -1.43 -8.78 -12.47
C GLN A 43 0.06 -8.69 -12.11
N ILE A 44 0.61 -7.47 -12.03
CA ILE A 44 2.00 -7.23 -11.61
C ILE A 44 2.28 -7.85 -10.24
N MET A 45 1.36 -7.69 -9.29
CA MET A 45 1.53 -8.24 -7.93
C MET A 45 1.45 -9.76 -7.85
N THR A 46 0.79 -10.42 -8.81
CA THR A 46 0.64 -11.89 -8.85
C THR A 46 1.69 -12.58 -9.73
N ASP A 47 2.42 -11.81 -10.54
CA ASP A 47 3.46 -12.32 -11.41
C ASP A 47 4.74 -12.61 -10.62
N LEU A 48 5.25 -13.85 -10.75
CA LEU A 48 6.43 -14.32 -10.03
C LEU A 48 7.73 -13.66 -10.53
N ASP A 49 7.74 -13.19 -11.77
CA ASP A 49 8.89 -12.54 -12.38
C ASP A 49 8.87 -11.01 -12.19
N SER A 50 7.80 -10.48 -11.61
CA SER A 50 7.69 -9.05 -11.32
C SER A 50 8.56 -8.64 -10.12
N MET A 51 9.13 -7.44 -10.20
CA MET A 51 9.97 -6.89 -9.13
C MET A 51 9.18 -6.74 -7.82
N PRO A 52 9.78 -7.09 -6.66
CA PRO A 52 9.16 -6.83 -5.37
C PRO A 52 8.92 -5.32 -5.16
N PRO A 53 7.73 -4.91 -4.69
CA PRO A 53 7.38 -3.51 -4.60
C PRO A 53 7.95 -2.84 -3.33
N VAL A 54 7.94 -1.50 -3.34
CA VAL A 54 8.14 -0.70 -2.13
C VAL A 54 6.80 -0.54 -1.41
N LEU A 55 6.81 -0.78 -0.11
CA LEU A 55 5.65 -0.73 0.77
C LEU A 55 5.72 0.44 1.73
N GLN A 56 4.60 1.14 1.92
CA GLN A 56 4.38 1.94 3.10
C GLN A 56 3.51 1.15 4.09
N VAL A 57 4.01 0.94 5.30
CA VAL A 57 3.30 0.25 6.38
C VAL A 57 2.96 1.25 7.46
N MET A 58 1.66 1.40 7.73
CA MET A 58 1.12 2.31 8.73
C MET A 58 0.55 1.53 9.92
N ASP A 59 0.96 1.89 11.13
CA ASP A 59 0.40 1.30 12.35
C ASP A 59 -0.85 2.05 12.85
N CYS A 60 -1.49 1.51 13.88
CA CYS A 60 -2.70 2.09 14.48
C CYS A 60 -2.48 3.45 15.19
N LYS A 61 -1.22 3.90 15.34
CA LYS A 61 -0.87 5.25 15.82
C LYS A 61 -0.60 6.21 14.66
N GLY A 62 -0.74 5.74 13.41
CA GLY A 62 -0.44 6.52 12.21
C GLY A 62 1.05 6.65 11.90
N ARG A 63 1.93 5.90 12.59
CA ARG A 63 3.36 5.87 12.26
C ARG A 63 3.55 5.09 10.97
N ILE A 64 4.34 5.65 10.05
CA ILE A 64 4.58 5.08 8.72
C ILE A 64 6.05 4.64 8.64
N VAL A 65 6.28 3.43 8.14
CA VAL A 65 7.61 2.96 7.73
C VAL A 65 7.58 2.58 6.25
N THR A 66 8.68 2.81 5.55
CA THR A 66 8.85 2.39 4.15
C THR A 66 9.74 1.17 4.10
N ILE A 67 9.28 0.10 3.44
CA ILE A 67 9.99 -1.16 3.29
C ILE A 67 10.18 -1.42 1.80
N ASP A 68 11.42 -1.48 1.36
CA ASP A 68 11.77 -1.91 0.02
C ASP A 68 11.96 -3.42 0.03
N LEU A 69 11.03 -4.17 -0.58
CA LEU A 69 11.11 -5.64 -0.62
C LEU A 69 12.15 -6.17 -1.60
N ALA A 70 12.65 -5.34 -2.52
CA ALA A 70 13.71 -5.73 -3.44
C ALA A 70 15.10 -5.70 -2.76
N LYS A 71 15.25 -4.91 -1.70
CA LYS A 71 16.47 -4.90 -0.88
C LYS A 71 16.50 -6.11 0.04
N ARG A 72 17.25 -7.14 -0.35
CA ARG A 72 17.66 -8.21 0.57
C ARG A 72 18.53 -7.60 1.67
N LYS A 73 18.22 -7.95 2.92
CA LYS A 73 19.08 -7.66 4.09
C LYS A 73 20.36 -8.48 4.00
#